data_AF-A0A1V9YHD1-F1
#
_entry.id   AF-A0A1V9YHD1-F1
#
_cell.length_a   1.000
_cell.length_b   1.000
_cell.length_c   1.000
_cell.angle_alpha   90.00
_cell.angle_beta   90.00
_cell.angle_gamma   90.00
#
_symmetry.space_group_name_H-M   'P 1'
#
loop_
_entity.id
_entity.type
_entity.pdbx_description
1 polymer ?
#
loop_
_entity_poly.entity_id
_entity_poly.type
_entity_poly.pdbx_seq_one_letter_code
_entity_poly.pdbx_strand_id
1 'polypeptide(L)'
;VTLPLVLLMCLGVFLYVAALEWFADHNKHWFPMCYDNIDDNDVRFCAMIIQGPSVMNAVLIEIMDNLYLKLARWLTTLENYRTVEEHENQLILKRMPFHLINCNASLLYLAFYAQDLTRLRRRLWILMVGMQCLDNVKEVAMPSLMLWFQGGLNPSHTKEHLVHSTKEDKINHIIVQRRQTPYKDTFSDFKEMILQYCYVTLYAPIFPLAPLFAYLNNLIEARSDFFKLINIYGLQRPYAKHADGIGIWSRLLYVISIVAVLVNCGLLGIYLAPDMSDMHRCCLIFFLEHIILLVKVCVDWSNPDVPKWTALDERRRFLNTQAKHTLKKAA
;
A
#
# COMPACT_ATOMS: atom_id res chain seq x y z
N VAL A 1 8.37 9.59 22.29
CA VAL A 1 9.34 8.46 22.19
C VAL A 1 9.34 7.82 20.80
N THR A 2 8.19 7.71 20.16
CA THR A 2 8.01 7.02 18.88
C THR A 2 8.67 7.71 17.69
N LEU A 3 8.47 9.03 17.53
CA LEU A 3 9.02 9.79 16.40
C LEU A 3 10.55 9.70 16.22
N PRO A 4 11.39 9.91 17.25
CA PRO A 4 12.85 9.77 17.08
C PRO A 4 13.28 8.34 16.73
N LEU A 5 12.57 7.33 17.25
CA LEU A 5 12.84 5.93 16.91
C LEU A 5 12.45 5.61 15.46
N VAL A 6 11.29 6.11 15.00
CA VAL A 6 10.86 5.98 13.60
C VAL A 6 11.91 6.61 12.69
N LEU A 7 12.35 7.84 12.99
CA LEU A 7 13.36 8.54 12.19
C LEU A 7 14.69 7.79 12.15
N LEU A 8 15.14 7.24 13.29
CA LEU A 8 16.37 6.44 13.36
C LEU A 8 16.28 5.17 12.51
N MET A 9 15.14 4.47 12.56
CA MET A 9 14.95 3.28 11.72
C MET A 9 14.83 3.64 10.24
N CYS A 10 14.17 4.75 9.90
CA CYS A 10 14.11 5.24 8.53
C CYS A 10 15.50 5.61 8.00
N LEU A 11 16.36 6.22 8.83
CA LEU A 11 17.76 6.46 8.49
C LEU A 11 18.51 5.14 8.30
N GLY A 12 18.30 4.14 9.17
CA GLY A 12 18.82 2.79 8.99
C GLY A 12 18.42 2.15 7.66
N VAL A 13 17.17 2.38 7.23
CA VAL A 13 16.69 1.96 5.91
C VAL A 13 17.50 2.60 4.79
N PHE A 14 17.60 3.93 4.80
CA PHE A 14 18.36 4.65 3.77
C PHE A 14 19.82 4.18 3.72
N LEU A 15 20.46 3.95 4.88
CA LEU A 15 21.83 3.48 4.95
C LEU A 15 22.01 2.07 4.36
N TYR A 16 21.16 1.10 4.72
CA TYR A 16 21.32 -0.26 4.17
C TYR A 16 20.99 -0.29 2.67
N VAL A 17 19.98 0.45 2.23
CA VAL A 17 19.61 0.53 0.80
C VAL A 17 20.73 1.17 0.01
N ALA A 18 21.27 2.30 0.48
CA ALA A 18 22.40 2.95 -0.17
C ALA A 18 23.62 2.01 -0.23
N ALA A 19 23.90 1.24 0.82
CA ALA A 19 24.98 0.25 0.82
C ALA A 19 24.74 -0.87 -0.19
N LEU A 20 23.52 -1.41 -0.28
CA LEU A 20 23.17 -2.48 -1.24
C LEU A 20 23.24 -2.00 -2.69
N GLU A 21 22.71 -0.81 -2.98
CA GLU A 21 22.74 -0.26 -4.33
C GLU A 21 24.15 0.19 -4.72
N TRP A 22 24.91 0.77 -3.80
CA TRP A 22 26.32 1.07 -4.03
C TRP A 22 27.12 -0.19 -4.34
N PHE A 23 26.88 -1.27 -3.60
CA PHE A 23 27.46 -2.58 -3.89
C PHE A 23 27.02 -3.11 -5.27
N ALA A 24 25.74 -2.99 -5.60
CA ALA A 24 25.21 -3.40 -6.90
C ALA A 24 25.83 -2.63 -8.07
N ASP A 25 26.02 -1.31 -7.93
CA ASP A 25 26.68 -0.47 -8.93
C ASP A 25 28.16 -0.85 -9.09
N HIS A 26 28.84 -1.16 -7.99
CA HIS A 26 30.24 -1.58 -8.03
C HIS A 26 30.43 -3.01 -8.56
N ASN A 27 29.42 -3.88 -8.53
CA ASN A 27 29.54 -5.25 -9.05
C ASN A 27 30.06 -5.33 -10.49
N LYS A 28 29.82 -4.30 -11.32
CA LYS A 28 30.38 -4.25 -12.68
C LYS A 28 31.92 -4.23 -12.69
N HIS A 29 32.54 -3.53 -11.73
CA HIS A 29 34.01 -3.48 -11.62
C HIS A 29 34.58 -4.81 -11.13
N TRP A 30 33.92 -5.46 -10.17
CA TRP A 30 34.41 -6.71 -9.58
C TRP A 30 34.17 -7.92 -10.48
N PHE A 31 33.11 -7.90 -11.29
CA PHE A 31 32.71 -9.00 -12.17
C PHE A 31 32.44 -8.52 -13.60
N PRO A 32 33.45 -7.98 -14.32
CA PRO A 32 33.27 -7.46 -15.68
C PRO A 32 32.81 -8.55 -16.66
N MET A 33 33.22 -9.81 -16.43
CA MET A 33 32.79 -10.99 -17.18
C MET A 33 31.26 -11.13 -17.29
N CYS A 34 30.51 -10.68 -16.29
CA CYS A 34 29.05 -10.79 -16.30
C CYS A 34 28.33 -9.64 -17.02
N TYR A 35 29.03 -8.55 -17.32
CA TYR A 35 28.45 -7.35 -17.91
C TYR A 35 28.89 -7.12 -19.36
N ASP A 36 30.09 -7.52 -19.74
CA ASP A 36 30.66 -7.20 -21.05
C ASP A 36 30.63 -8.38 -22.05
N ASN A 37 30.73 -9.64 -21.62
CA ASN A 37 30.59 -10.82 -22.48
C ASN A 37 30.10 -12.04 -21.68
N ILE A 38 28.82 -12.39 -21.82
CA ILE A 38 28.24 -13.56 -21.14
C ILE A 38 28.70 -14.82 -21.89
N ASP A 39 29.66 -15.55 -21.33
CA ASP A 39 29.95 -16.91 -21.78
C ASP A 39 28.78 -17.84 -21.40
N ASP A 40 28.33 -18.66 -22.36
CA ASP A 40 27.13 -19.52 -22.22
C ASP A 40 27.17 -20.47 -20.99
N ASN A 41 28.36 -20.79 -20.48
CA ASN A 41 28.54 -21.66 -19.32
C ASN A 41 28.35 -20.95 -17.96
N ASP A 42 28.39 -19.62 -17.90
CA ASP A 42 28.32 -18.83 -16.65
C ASP A 42 27.02 -18.01 -16.51
N VAL A 43 26.05 -18.20 -17.41
CA VAL A 43 24.76 -17.47 -17.43
C VAL A 43 24.07 -17.47 -16.07
N ARG A 44 24.09 -18.61 -15.35
CA ARG A 44 23.45 -18.74 -14.02
C ARG A 44 24.18 -17.95 -12.94
N PHE A 45 25.51 -17.98 -12.97
CA PHE A 45 26.34 -17.23 -12.02
C PHE A 45 26.17 -15.73 -12.25
N CYS A 46 26.23 -15.28 -13.49
CA CYS A 46 26.03 -13.88 -13.84
C CYS A 46 24.61 -13.38 -13.54
N ALA A 47 23.58 -14.21 -13.76
CA ALA A 47 22.22 -13.88 -13.34
C ALA A 47 22.12 -13.69 -11.82
N MET A 48 22.79 -14.51 -11.02
CA MET A 48 22.82 -14.38 -9.56
C MET A 48 23.54 -13.09 -9.12
N ILE A 49 24.65 -12.73 -9.75
CA ILE A 49 25.40 -11.50 -9.42
C ILE A 49 24.60 -10.24 -9.80
N ILE A 50 23.93 -10.24 -10.96
CA ILE A 50 23.15 -9.09 -11.45
C ILE A 50 21.84 -8.94 -10.66
N GLN A 51 21.11 -10.02 -10.41
CA GLN A 51 19.80 -9.97 -9.76
C GLN A 51 19.88 -10.06 -8.23
N GLY A 52 20.98 -10.60 -7.69
CA GLY A 52 21.19 -10.85 -6.27
C GLY A 52 20.90 -9.65 -5.36
N PRO A 53 21.44 -8.44 -5.63
CA PRO A 53 21.15 -7.26 -4.81
C PRO A 53 19.66 -6.90 -4.76
N SER A 54 18.94 -7.05 -5.89
CA SER A 54 17.51 -6.76 -5.95
C SER A 54 16.67 -7.77 -5.15
N VAL A 55 17.02 -9.07 -5.25
CA VAL A 55 16.38 -10.14 -4.46
C VAL A 55 16.68 -9.96 -2.97
N MET A 56 17.93 -9.64 -2.62
CA MET A 56 18.34 -9.37 -1.25
C MET A 56 17.57 -8.19 -0.67
N ASN A 57 17.42 -7.10 -1.44
CA ASN A 57 16.63 -5.95 -1.02
C ASN A 57 15.15 -6.33 -0.77
N ALA A 58 14.54 -7.13 -1.65
CA ALA A 58 13.16 -7.60 -1.45
C ALA A 58 13.00 -8.44 -0.16
N VAL A 59 13.96 -9.34 0.12
CA VAL A 59 13.99 -10.14 1.35
C VAL A 59 14.16 -9.24 2.58
N LEU A 60 15.08 -8.28 2.53
CA LEU A 60 15.32 -7.34 3.63
C LEU A 60 14.11 -6.44 3.90
N ILE A 61 13.38 -6.01 2.87
CA ILE A 61 12.15 -5.24 3.03
C ILE A 61 11.14 -6.03 3.87
N GLU A 62 10.92 -7.31 3.57
CA GLU A 62 9.99 -8.17 4.30
C GLU A 62 10.44 -8.44 5.75
N ILE A 63 11.73 -8.71 5.95
CA ILE A 63 12.30 -8.89 7.30
C ILE A 63 12.12 -7.63 8.13
N MET A 64 12.43 -6.46 7.55
CA MET A 64 12.32 -5.17 8.22
C MET A 64 10.87 -4.79 8.52
N ASP A 65 9.91 -5.03 7.62
CA ASP A 65 8.49 -4.78 7.90
C ASP A 65 7.99 -5.62 9.09
N ASN A 66 8.39 -6.89 9.15
CA ASN A 66 8.02 -7.79 10.25
C ASN A 66 8.67 -7.41 11.58
N LEU A 67 9.94 -7.02 11.58
CA LEU A 67 10.63 -6.53 12.78
C LEU A 67 9.98 -5.23 13.28
N TYR A 68 9.72 -4.29 12.37
CA TYR A 68 9.10 -3.03 12.72
C TYR A 68 7.67 -3.20 13.20
N LEU A 69 6.89 -4.12 12.63
CA LEU A 69 5.55 -4.45 13.12
C LEU A 69 5.57 -4.92 14.58
N LYS A 70 6.51 -5.81 14.93
CA LYS A 70 6.67 -6.28 16.32
C LYS A 70 6.98 -5.12 17.26
N LEU A 71 7.90 -4.24 16.85
CA LEU A 71 8.28 -3.05 17.62
C LEU A 71 7.12 -2.05 17.76
N ALA A 72 6.43 -1.75 16.66
CA ALA A 72 5.30 -0.82 16.63
C ALA A 72 4.15 -1.30 17.52
N ARG A 73 3.85 -2.61 17.50
CA ARG A 73 2.86 -3.21 18.42
C ARG A 73 3.29 -3.04 19.87
N TRP A 74 4.54 -3.40 20.18
CA TRP A 74 5.07 -3.26 21.54
C TRP A 74 4.98 -1.80 22.04
N LEU A 75 5.42 -0.83 21.23
CA LEU A 75 5.31 0.60 21.55
C LEU A 75 3.85 1.04 21.76
N THR A 76 2.95 0.63 20.87
CA THR A 76 1.53 1.02 20.94
C THR A 76 0.84 0.38 22.16
N THR A 77 1.24 -0.82 22.56
CA THR A 77 0.76 -1.44 23.81
C THR A 77 1.30 -0.75 25.05
N LEU A 78 2.53 -0.24 25.02
CA LEU A 78 3.10 0.53 26.13
C LEU A 78 2.40 1.89 26.32
N GLU A 79 1.94 2.51 25.23
CA GLU A 79 1.22 3.79 25.27
C GLU A 79 -0.20 3.68 25.84
N ASN A 80 -0.73 2.46 26.02
CA ASN A 80 -1.98 2.14 26.71
C ASN A 80 -3.19 3.01 26.29
N TYR A 81 -3.55 2.94 25.00
CA TYR A 81 -4.70 3.65 24.45
C TYR A 81 -6.04 3.16 25.03
N ARG A 82 -6.99 4.10 25.20
CA ARG A 82 -8.27 3.83 25.85
C ARG A 82 -9.24 3.04 24.98
N THR A 83 -9.23 3.23 23.67
CA THR A 83 -10.13 2.56 22.73
C THR A 83 -9.37 1.71 21.72
N VAL A 84 -10.02 0.66 21.21
CA VAL A 84 -9.45 -0.21 20.17
C VAL A 84 -9.20 0.59 18.89
N GLU A 85 -10.10 1.50 18.54
CA GLU A 85 -9.95 2.36 17.36
C GLU A 85 -8.72 3.26 17.46
N GLU A 86 -8.50 3.90 18.63
CA GLU A 86 -7.33 4.75 18.84
C GLU A 86 -6.04 3.94 18.82
N HIS A 87 -6.05 2.73 19.40
CA HIS A 87 -4.93 1.79 19.32
C HIS A 87 -4.57 1.45 17.87
N GLU A 88 -5.55 1.02 17.06
CA GLU A 88 -5.35 0.65 15.66
C GLU A 88 -4.88 1.86 14.82
N ASN A 89 -5.50 3.02 14.97
CA ASN A 89 -5.11 4.24 14.27
C ASN A 89 -3.65 4.63 14.55
N GLN A 90 -3.23 4.48 15.81
CA GLN A 90 -1.87 4.81 16.23
C GLN A 90 -0.85 3.76 15.81
N LEU A 91 -1.24 2.49 15.75
CA LEU A 91 -0.42 1.44 15.17
C LEU A 91 -0.18 1.68 13.67
N ILE A 92 -1.23 2.03 12.92
CA ILE A 92 -1.17 2.38 11.49
C ILE A 92 -0.25 3.58 11.27
N LEU A 93 -0.42 4.65 12.06
CA LEU A 93 0.36 5.88 11.94
C LEU A 93 1.86 5.66 12.21
N LYS A 94 2.21 4.70 13.07
CA LYS A 94 3.60 4.34 13.33
C LYS A 94 4.17 3.42 12.26
N ARG A 95 3.38 2.46 11.75
CA ARG A 95 3.81 1.43 10.80
C ARG A 95 3.92 1.92 9.36
N MET A 96 2.92 2.65 8.88
CA MET A 96 2.84 2.99 7.46
C MET A 96 3.97 3.90 6.97
N PRO A 97 4.38 4.97 7.68
CA PRO A 97 5.50 5.79 7.22
C PRO A 97 6.81 5.01 7.08
N PHE A 98 7.09 4.11 8.02
CA PHE A 98 8.26 3.23 7.93
C PHE A 98 8.16 2.31 6.71
N HIS A 99 7.02 1.65 6.52
CA HIS A 99 6.78 0.78 5.38
C HIS A 99 6.97 1.50 4.05
N LEU A 100 6.42 2.71 3.93
CA LEU A 100 6.55 3.55 2.74
C LEU A 100 8.02 3.90 2.45
N ILE A 101 8.77 4.30 3.47
CA ILE A 101 10.20 4.60 3.32
C ILE A 101 10.98 3.34 2.94
N ASN A 102 10.69 2.21 3.58
CA ASN A 102 11.34 0.93 3.30
C ASN A 102 11.16 0.47 1.84
N CYS A 103 9.93 0.56 1.32
CA CYS A 103 9.62 0.18 -0.05
C CYS A 103 10.11 1.20 -1.09
N ASN A 104 10.13 2.50 -0.75
CA ASN A 104 10.49 3.57 -1.69
C ASN A 104 11.97 3.99 -1.63
N ALA A 105 12.72 3.65 -0.58
CA ALA A 105 14.10 4.09 -0.41
C ALA A 105 14.98 3.69 -1.62
N SER A 106 14.80 2.48 -2.15
CA SER A 106 15.57 2.02 -3.32
C SER A 106 15.20 2.78 -4.60
N LEU A 107 13.93 3.18 -4.75
CA LEU A 107 13.46 3.97 -5.88
C LEU A 107 13.94 5.42 -5.76
N LEU A 108 13.92 6.00 -4.55
CA LEU A 108 14.44 7.34 -4.28
C LEU A 108 15.97 7.41 -4.47
N TYR A 109 16.70 6.37 -4.08
CA TYR A 109 18.13 6.25 -4.37
C TYR A 109 18.39 6.27 -5.88
N LEU A 110 17.67 5.43 -6.65
CA LEU A 110 17.81 5.40 -8.11
C LEU A 110 17.42 6.73 -8.77
N ALA A 111 16.39 7.40 -8.25
CA ALA A 111 15.89 8.67 -8.77
C ALA A 111 16.88 9.83 -8.55
N PHE A 112 17.35 10.03 -7.33
CA PHE A 112 18.07 11.24 -6.93
C PHE A 112 19.57 11.06 -6.80
N TYR A 113 20.05 9.89 -6.37
CA TYR A 113 21.46 9.63 -6.17
C TYR A 113 22.12 9.01 -7.40
N ALA A 114 21.63 7.85 -7.86
CA ALA A 114 22.19 7.19 -9.05
C ALA A 114 21.73 7.81 -10.37
N GLN A 115 20.62 8.58 -10.35
CA GLN A 115 20.03 9.26 -11.50
C GLN A 115 19.74 8.36 -12.71
N ASP A 116 19.47 7.06 -12.48
CA ASP A 116 19.16 6.10 -13.55
C ASP A 116 17.65 5.90 -13.69
N LEU A 117 17.05 6.73 -14.52
CA LEU A 117 15.61 6.71 -14.80
C LEU A 117 15.16 5.43 -15.51
N THR A 118 16.07 4.75 -16.22
CA THR A 118 15.74 3.51 -16.94
C THR A 118 15.59 2.34 -15.98
N ARG A 119 16.51 2.21 -15.01
CA ARG A 119 16.40 1.25 -13.91
C ARG A 119 15.20 1.56 -13.03
N LEU A 120 14.96 2.84 -12.73
CA LEU A 120 13.79 3.28 -11.97
C LEU A 120 12.48 2.86 -12.65
N ARG A 121 12.31 3.17 -13.94
CA ARG A 121 11.11 2.79 -14.72
C ARG A 121 10.90 1.28 -14.74
N ARG A 122 11.97 0.50 -14.93
CA ARG A 122 11.88 -0.97 -14.92
C ARG A 122 11.43 -1.51 -13.56
N ARG A 123 11.95 -0.96 -12.46
CA ARG A 123 11.52 -1.36 -11.10
C ARG A 123 10.08 -0.99 -10.84
N LEU A 124 9.63 0.21 -11.23
CA LEU A 124 8.23 0.62 -11.13
C LEU A 124 7.30 -0.31 -11.91
N TRP A 125 7.69 -0.71 -13.13
CA TRP A 125 6.95 -1.70 -13.92
C TRP A 125 6.81 -3.04 -13.18
N ILE A 126 7.92 -3.57 -12.64
CA ILE A 126 7.92 -4.84 -11.91
C ILE A 126 7.05 -4.75 -10.65
N LEU A 127 7.11 -3.64 -9.91
CA LEU A 127 6.33 -3.46 -8.69
C LEU A 127 4.82 -3.28 -9.00
N MET A 128 4.47 -2.44 -9.97
CA MET A 128 3.07 -2.10 -10.25
C MET A 128 2.33 -3.14 -11.11
N VAL A 129 3.03 -3.85 -11.98
CA VAL A 129 2.43 -4.83 -12.89
C VAL A 129 2.83 -6.24 -12.47
N GLY A 130 4.11 -6.46 -12.19
CA GLY A 130 4.63 -7.78 -11.83
C GLY A 130 4.08 -8.30 -10.49
N MET A 131 4.25 -7.53 -9.42
CA MET A 131 3.81 -7.96 -8.08
C MET A 131 2.29 -8.02 -7.97
N GLN A 132 1.57 -7.04 -8.52
CA GLN A 132 0.10 -7.08 -8.60
C GLN A 132 -0.44 -8.36 -9.28
N CYS A 133 0.18 -8.82 -10.37
CA CYS A 133 -0.20 -10.09 -10.98
C CYS A 133 0.02 -11.28 -10.04
N LEU A 134 1.14 -11.30 -9.32
CA LEU A 134 1.44 -12.38 -8.36
C LEU A 134 0.47 -12.38 -7.18
N ASP A 135 0.10 -11.21 -6.68
CA ASP A 135 -0.80 -11.07 -5.54
C ASP A 135 -2.22 -11.47 -5.93
N ASN A 136 -2.73 -11.01 -7.09
CA ASN A 136 -3.98 -11.50 -7.67
C ASN A 136 -3.99 -13.04 -7.84
N VAL A 137 -2.89 -13.64 -8.28
CA VAL A 137 -2.78 -15.11 -8.39
C VAL A 137 -2.83 -15.77 -7.01
N LYS A 138 -2.11 -15.25 -6.01
CA LYS A 138 -2.18 -15.80 -4.64
C LYS A 138 -3.60 -15.73 -4.09
N GLU A 139 -4.29 -14.60 -4.25
CA GLU A 139 -5.61 -14.43 -3.68
C GLU A 139 -6.67 -15.33 -4.32
N VAL A 140 -6.64 -15.49 -5.65
CA VAL A 140 -7.63 -16.31 -6.36
C VAL A 140 -7.25 -17.79 -6.33
N ALA A 141 -5.97 -18.13 -6.54
CA ALA A 141 -5.54 -19.52 -6.71
C ALA A 141 -5.29 -20.23 -5.37
N MET A 142 -4.76 -19.56 -4.33
CA MET A 142 -4.41 -20.22 -3.07
C MET A 142 -5.60 -20.92 -2.40
N PRO A 143 -6.80 -20.31 -2.32
CA PRO A 143 -7.95 -21.01 -1.73
C PRO A 143 -8.36 -22.25 -2.54
N SER A 144 -8.38 -22.16 -3.88
CA SER A 144 -8.70 -23.29 -4.76
C SER A 144 -7.65 -24.41 -4.70
N LEU A 145 -6.37 -24.04 -4.59
CA LEU A 145 -5.25 -24.96 -4.45
C LEU A 145 -5.30 -25.69 -3.10
N MET A 146 -5.56 -24.97 -2.01
CA MET A 146 -5.69 -25.53 -0.67
C MET A 146 -6.83 -26.55 -0.60
N LEU A 147 -7.96 -26.27 -1.27
CA LEU A 147 -9.07 -27.21 -1.39
C LEU A 147 -8.72 -28.47 -2.18
N TRP A 148 -8.01 -28.28 -3.30
CA TRP A 148 -7.55 -29.40 -4.11
C TRP A 148 -6.65 -30.33 -3.29
N PHE A 149 -5.69 -29.78 -2.54
CA PHE A 149 -4.82 -30.56 -1.65
C PHE A 149 -5.54 -31.26 -0.49
N GLN A 150 -6.67 -30.71 -0.03
CA GLN A 150 -7.45 -31.31 1.07
C GLN A 150 -8.42 -32.42 0.63
N GLY A 151 -8.35 -32.89 -0.62
CA GLY A 151 -9.12 -34.05 -1.08
C GLY A 151 -10.11 -33.79 -2.22
N GLY A 152 -9.93 -32.69 -2.96
CA GLY A 152 -10.66 -32.40 -4.19
C GLY A 152 -12.02 -31.70 -3.99
N LEU A 153 -12.47 -31.04 -5.07
CA LEU A 153 -13.79 -30.41 -5.17
C LEU A 153 -14.88 -31.48 -5.04
N ASN A 154 -15.31 -31.79 -3.82
CA ASN A 154 -16.48 -32.62 -3.60
C ASN A 154 -17.70 -31.82 -4.10
N PRO A 155 -18.31 -32.16 -5.25
CA PRO A 155 -19.34 -31.33 -5.88
C PRO A 155 -20.67 -31.34 -5.13
N SER A 156 -20.76 -32.11 -4.04
CA SER A 156 -21.95 -32.27 -3.22
C SER A 156 -22.33 -31.02 -2.42
N HIS A 157 -21.38 -30.10 -2.18
CA HIS A 157 -21.65 -28.84 -1.47
C HIS A 157 -22.06 -27.67 -2.38
N THR A 158 -22.05 -27.85 -3.70
CA THR A 158 -22.51 -26.84 -4.68
C THR A 158 -24.04 -26.80 -4.81
N LYS A 159 -24.77 -27.69 -4.13
CA LYS A 159 -26.23 -27.66 -4.14
C LYS A 159 -26.76 -26.67 -3.12
N GLU A 160 -27.04 -25.48 -3.65
CA GLU A 160 -28.05 -24.52 -3.21
C GLU A 160 -27.88 -23.90 -1.81
N HIS A 161 -28.27 -22.63 -1.73
CA HIS A 161 -28.61 -21.94 -0.49
C HIS A 161 -29.82 -22.59 0.21
N LEU A 162 -29.79 -23.90 0.45
CA LEU A 162 -30.76 -24.62 1.24
C LEU A 162 -30.66 -24.07 2.66
N VAL A 163 -31.69 -23.33 3.06
CA VAL A 163 -31.99 -23.00 4.45
C VAL A 163 -31.63 -24.22 5.28
N HIS A 164 -30.64 -24.11 6.19
CA HIS A 164 -30.20 -25.22 7.03
C HIS A 164 -31.39 -25.75 7.84
N SER A 165 -32.09 -26.72 7.26
CA SER A 165 -33.38 -27.20 7.73
C SER A 165 -33.15 -28.27 8.79
N THR A 166 -32.12 -29.10 8.59
CA THR A 166 -31.74 -30.16 9.51
C THR A 166 -30.65 -29.72 10.51
N LYS A 167 -30.56 -30.43 11.64
CA LYS A 167 -29.52 -30.21 12.65
C LYS A 167 -28.12 -30.55 12.12
N GLU A 168 -28.02 -31.57 11.26
CA GLU A 168 -26.78 -32.02 10.67
C GLU A 168 -26.19 -30.97 9.70
N ASP A 169 -27.05 -30.33 8.89
CA ASP A 169 -26.62 -29.25 7.99
C ASP A 169 -26.04 -28.06 8.75
N LYS A 170 -26.66 -27.69 9.89
CA LYS A 170 -26.17 -26.62 10.77
C LYS A 170 -24.80 -26.97 11.36
N ILE A 171 -24.61 -28.21 11.81
CA ILE A 171 -23.35 -28.67 12.38
C ILE A 171 -22.25 -28.67 11.30
N ASN A 172 -22.56 -29.18 10.10
CA ASN A 172 -21.61 -29.19 8.99
C ASN A 172 -21.18 -27.78 8.60
N HIS A 173 -22.12 -26.83 8.52
CA HIS A 173 -21.81 -25.43 8.26
C HIS A 173 -20.89 -24.81 9.32
N ILE A 174 -21.14 -25.08 10.61
CA ILE A 174 -20.26 -24.60 11.69
C ILE A 174 -18.86 -25.22 11.59
N ILE A 175 -18.75 -26.50 11.26
CA ILE A 175 -17.46 -27.18 11.08
C ILE A 175 -16.67 -26.58 9.92
N VAL A 176 -17.34 -26.28 8.79
CA VAL A 176 -16.73 -25.61 7.65
C VAL A 176 -16.23 -24.23 8.06
N GLN A 177 -17.07 -23.41 8.71
CA GLN A 177 -16.66 -22.08 9.17
C GLN A 177 -15.50 -22.12 10.16
N ARG A 178 -15.46 -23.10 11.06
CA ARG A 178 -14.34 -23.27 12.01
C ARG A 178 -13.01 -23.55 11.33
N ARG A 179 -13.02 -24.18 10.14
CA ARG A 179 -11.80 -24.48 9.36
C ARG A 179 -11.31 -23.28 8.55
N GLN A 180 -12.16 -22.29 8.30
CA GLN A 180 -11.78 -21.07 7.58
C GLN A 180 -10.79 -20.23 8.41
N THR A 181 -10.01 -19.40 7.72
CA THR A 181 -9.08 -18.48 8.37
C THR A 181 -9.81 -17.25 8.93
N PRO A 182 -9.46 -16.76 10.14
CA PRO A 182 -10.10 -15.58 10.70
C PRO A 182 -9.61 -14.31 9.98
N TYR A 183 -10.54 -13.48 9.52
CA TYR A 183 -10.22 -12.15 8.98
C TYR A 183 -9.78 -11.23 10.13
N LYS A 184 -8.49 -10.87 10.17
CA LYS A 184 -7.89 -10.12 11.29
C LYS A 184 -8.22 -8.64 11.23
N ASP A 185 -7.84 -7.97 10.15
CA ASP A 185 -7.95 -6.53 9.96
C ASP A 185 -7.95 -6.20 8.46
N THR A 186 -8.30 -4.95 8.13
CA THR A 186 -8.27 -4.38 6.78
C THR A 186 -6.90 -3.78 6.44
N PHE A 187 -5.90 -3.94 7.30
CA PHE A 187 -4.63 -3.23 7.17
C PHE A 187 -3.90 -3.62 5.89
N SER A 188 -3.85 -4.93 5.59
CA SER A 188 -3.16 -5.42 4.41
C SER A 188 -3.80 -4.90 3.12
N ASP A 189 -5.12 -4.91 3.07
CA ASP A 189 -5.91 -4.48 1.90
C ASP A 189 -5.71 -2.96 1.65
N PHE A 190 -5.79 -2.14 2.71
CA PHE A 190 -5.49 -0.70 2.60
C PHE A 190 -4.02 -0.41 2.28
N LYS A 191 -3.08 -1.17 2.86
CA LYS A 191 -1.63 -1.01 2.61
C LYS A 191 -1.32 -1.17 1.13
N GLU A 192 -1.91 -2.17 0.47
CA GLU A 192 -1.72 -2.41 -0.95
C GLU A 192 -2.21 -1.23 -1.79
N MET A 193 -3.43 -0.76 -1.53
CA MET A 193 -4.00 0.40 -2.24
C MET A 193 -3.17 1.67 -2.03
N ILE A 194 -2.63 1.88 -0.83
CA ILE A 194 -1.75 3.02 -0.56
C ILE A 194 -0.42 2.91 -1.29
N LEU A 195 0.21 1.74 -1.35
CA LEU A 195 1.44 1.55 -2.12
C LEU A 195 1.22 1.85 -3.60
N GLN A 196 0.12 1.36 -4.16
CA GLN A 196 -0.24 1.64 -5.55
C GLN A 196 -0.45 3.15 -5.78
N TYR A 197 -1.18 3.83 -4.88
CA TYR A 197 -1.34 5.28 -4.92
C TYR A 197 0.00 6.03 -4.84
N CYS A 198 0.92 5.57 -3.99
CA CYS A 198 2.26 6.15 -3.88
C CYS A 198 3.02 6.02 -5.21
N TYR A 199 3.05 4.83 -5.83
CA TYR A 199 3.78 4.65 -7.08
C TYR A 199 3.23 5.51 -8.22
N VAL A 200 1.89 5.64 -8.31
CA VAL A 200 1.24 6.49 -9.31
C VAL A 200 1.56 7.97 -9.09
N THR A 201 1.54 8.43 -7.83
CA THR A 201 1.65 9.86 -7.55
C THR A 201 3.09 10.35 -7.41
N LEU A 202 4.01 9.58 -6.80
CA LEU A 202 5.39 10.03 -6.57
C LEU A 202 6.24 10.03 -7.86
N TYR A 203 5.97 9.13 -8.81
CA TYR A 203 6.85 8.89 -9.96
C TYR A 203 6.18 9.16 -11.32
N ALA A 204 5.19 10.05 -11.34
CA ALA A 204 4.38 10.32 -12.53
C ALA A 204 5.18 10.71 -13.80
N PRO A 205 6.23 11.57 -13.74
CA PRO A 205 7.08 11.89 -14.89
C PRO A 205 7.85 10.70 -15.46
N ILE A 206 8.17 9.70 -14.62
CA ILE A 206 9.02 8.57 -15.01
C ILE A 206 8.21 7.47 -15.69
N PHE A 207 6.97 7.26 -15.23
CA PHE A 207 6.05 6.28 -15.78
C PHE A 207 4.62 6.84 -15.96
N PRO A 208 4.37 7.63 -17.01
CA PRO A 208 3.07 8.27 -17.24
C PRO A 208 1.89 7.30 -17.43
N LEU A 209 2.16 6.05 -17.81
CA LEU A 209 1.12 5.00 -17.95
C LEU A 209 0.73 4.36 -16.61
N ALA A 210 1.40 4.70 -15.50
CA ALA A 210 1.10 4.18 -14.16
C ALA A 210 -0.40 4.26 -13.77
N PRO A 211 -1.14 5.37 -14.00
CA PRO A 211 -2.55 5.45 -13.67
C PRO A 211 -3.43 4.44 -14.44
N LEU A 212 -3.08 4.13 -15.69
CA LEU A 212 -3.82 3.14 -16.49
C LEU A 212 -3.68 1.73 -15.90
N PHE A 213 -2.45 1.33 -15.55
CA PHE A 213 -2.21 0.03 -14.92
C PHE A 213 -2.84 -0.06 -13.53
N ALA A 214 -2.77 1.02 -12.75
CA ALA A 214 -3.45 1.12 -11.46
C ALA A 214 -4.98 0.96 -11.61
N TYR A 215 -5.58 1.60 -12.61
CA TYR A 215 -7.01 1.45 -12.90
C TYR A 215 -7.38 0.01 -13.26
N LEU A 216 -6.62 -0.63 -14.15
CA LEU A 216 -6.85 -2.02 -14.53
C LEU A 216 -6.67 -2.96 -13.33
N ASN A 217 -5.65 -2.74 -12.50
CA ASN A 217 -5.47 -3.51 -11.28
C ASN A 217 -6.69 -3.35 -10.36
N ASN A 218 -7.14 -2.13 -10.10
CA ASN A 218 -8.30 -1.88 -9.23
C ASN A 218 -9.59 -2.56 -9.71
N LEU A 219 -9.78 -2.75 -11.04
CA LEU A 219 -10.92 -3.50 -11.57
C LEU A 219 -10.84 -4.99 -11.24
N ILE A 220 -9.65 -5.57 -11.30
CA ILE A 220 -9.41 -6.97 -10.93
C ILE A 220 -9.50 -7.10 -9.41
N GLU A 221 -8.87 -6.19 -8.68
CA GLU A 221 -8.79 -6.15 -7.22
C GLU A 221 -10.19 -6.11 -6.59
N ALA A 222 -11.07 -5.23 -7.09
CA ALA A 222 -12.44 -5.14 -6.60
C ALA A 222 -13.21 -6.47 -6.72
N ARG A 223 -12.83 -7.34 -7.68
CA ARG A 223 -13.42 -8.67 -7.87
C ARG A 223 -12.69 -9.75 -7.07
N SER A 224 -11.36 -9.71 -6.98
CA SER A 224 -10.58 -10.65 -6.17
C SER A 224 -10.89 -10.49 -4.68
N ASP A 225 -10.94 -9.26 -4.15
CA ASP A 225 -11.29 -8.99 -2.76
C ASP A 225 -12.73 -9.40 -2.43
N PHE A 226 -13.67 -9.17 -3.36
CA PHE A 226 -15.04 -9.64 -3.21
C PHE A 226 -15.11 -11.17 -3.13
N PHE A 227 -14.37 -11.85 -4.00
CA PHE A 227 -14.28 -13.31 -3.98
C PHE A 227 -13.63 -13.82 -2.69
N LYS A 228 -12.53 -13.21 -2.24
CA LYS A 228 -11.82 -13.50 -1.00
C LYS A 228 -12.72 -13.45 0.23
N LEU A 229 -13.63 -12.47 0.31
CA LEU A 229 -14.57 -12.32 1.43
C LEU A 229 -15.76 -13.29 1.39
N ILE A 230 -16.22 -13.70 0.20
CA ILE A 230 -17.41 -14.57 0.05
C ILE A 230 -17.05 -16.04 -0.05
N ASN A 231 -15.82 -16.36 -0.40
CA ASN A 231 -15.37 -17.72 -0.57
C ASN A 231 -15.51 -18.52 0.75
N ILE A 232 -16.40 -19.51 0.73
CA ILE A 232 -16.75 -20.40 1.85
C ILE A 232 -15.52 -21.19 2.35
N TYR A 233 -14.45 -21.26 1.57
CA TYR A 233 -13.23 -21.96 1.95
C TYR A 233 -12.08 -21.04 2.36
N GLY A 234 -12.23 -19.71 2.23
CA GLY A 234 -11.19 -18.74 2.55
C GLY A 234 -11.31 -18.19 3.97
N LEU A 235 -12.22 -17.22 4.13
CA LEU A 235 -12.31 -16.38 5.32
C LEU A 235 -13.60 -16.61 6.11
N GLN A 236 -13.47 -16.56 7.43
CA GLN A 236 -14.61 -16.45 8.33
C GLN A 236 -15.30 -15.11 8.15
N ARG A 237 -16.63 -15.09 8.28
CA ARG A 237 -17.40 -13.84 8.24
C ARG A 237 -16.91 -12.89 9.34
N PRO A 238 -16.40 -11.69 9.00
CA PRO A 238 -15.97 -10.73 10.00
C PRO A 238 -17.17 -10.11 10.73
N TYR A 239 -16.94 -9.66 11.95
CA TYR A 239 -17.92 -8.85 12.68
C TYR A 239 -18.10 -7.50 12.01
N ALA A 240 -19.35 -7.09 11.79
CA ALA A 240 -19.66 -5.78 11.26
C ALA A 240 -19.23 -4.70 12.28
N LYS A 241 -18.40 -3.76 11.82
CA LYS A 241 -17.98 -2.58 12.58
C LYS A 241 -18.54 -1.34 11.90
N HIS A 242 -19.11 -0.43 12.66
CA HIS A 242 -19.49 0.89 12.14
C HIS A 242 -18.24 1.77 12.09
N ALA A 243 -18.04 2.48 10.98
CA ALA A 243 -16.91 3.38 10.78
C ALA A 243 -17.38 4.61 10.00
N ASP A 244 -16.97 5.80 10.46
CA ASP A 244 -17.29 7.08 9.84
C ASP A 244 -16.22 7.47 8.80
N GLY A 245 -16.05 6.59 7.80
CA GLY A 245 -15.08 6.73 6.71
C GLY A 245 -13.85 5.82 6.83
N ILE A 246 -12.78 6.17 6.11
CA ILE A 246 -11.53 5.38 6.04
C ILE A 246 -10.58 5.66 7.21
N GLY A 247 -10.91 6.57 8.13
CA GLY A 247 -10.07 6.88 9.30
C GLY A 247 -8.71 7.47 8.95
N ILE A 248 -7.66 7.03 9.66
CA ILE A 248 -6.30 7.59 9.56
C ILE A 248 -5.68 7.47 8.15
N TRP A 249 -6.17 6.54 7.33
CA TRP A 249 -5.73 6.35 5.95
C TRP A 249 -5.91 7.61 5.09
N SER A 250 -6.97 8.40 5.33
CA SER A 250 -7.19 9.68 4.64
C SER A 250 -6.05 10.67 4.92
N ARG A 251 -5.63 10.77 6.19
CA ARG A 251 -4.50 11.63 6.59
C ARG A 251 -3.19 11.16 5.94
N LEU A 252 -2.98 9.85 5.82
CA LEU A 252 -1.81 9.30 5.13
C LEU A 252 -1.80 9.66 3.64
N LEU A 253 -2.92 9.49 2.94
CA LEU A 253 -3.06 9.88 1.53
C LEU A 253 -2.77 11.37 1.31
N TYR A 254 -3.26 12.23 2.22
CA TYR A 254 -2.96 13.66 2.18
C TYR A 254 -1.46 13.94 2.31
N VAL A 255 -0.78 13.34 3.30
CA VAL A 255 0.68 13.51 3.48
C VAL A 255 1.46 12.99 2.28
N ILE A 256 1.10 11.81 1.75
CA ILE A 256 1.71 11.24 0.54
C ILE A 256 1.54 12.20 -0.63
N SER A 257 0.37 12.83 -0.78
CA SER A 257 0.12 13.78 -1.87
C SER A 257 0.96 15.05 -1.78
N ILE A 258 1.38 15.48 -0.58
CA ILE A 258 2.32 16.59 -0.39
C ILE A 258 3.74 16.14 -0.77
N VAL A 259 4.16 14.97 -0.26
CA VAL A 259 5.47 14.39 -0.59
C VAL A 259 5.60 14.14 -2.09
N ALA A 260 4.52 13.72 -2.75
CA ALA A 260 4.48 13.53 -4.19
C ALA A 260 4.83 14.83 -4.93
N VAL A 261 4.33 16.00 -4.52
CA VAL A 261 4.71 17.28 -5.15
C VAL A 261 6.23 17.50 -5.08
N LEU A 262 6.83 17.30 -3.91
CA LEU A 262 8.28 17.41 -3.72
C LEU A 262 9.06 16.48 -4.66
N VAL A 263 8.69 15.20 -4.68
CA VAL A 263 9.39 14.19 -5.49
C VAL A 263 9.24 14.49 -6.98
N ASN A 264 8.04 14.84 -7.45
CA ASN A 264 7.81 15.17 -8.86
C ASN A 264 8.57 16.43 -9.29
N CYS A 265 8.56 17.50 -8.49
CA CYS A 265 9.33 18.71 -8.79
C CYS A 265 10.83 18.40 -8.86
N GLY A 266 11.35 17.59 -7.93
CA GLY A 266 12.74 17.14 -7.96
C GLY A 266 13.08 16.32 -9.21
N LEU A 267 12.23 15.35 -9.57
CA LEU A 267 12.39 14.53 -10.78
C LEU A 267 12.36 15.37 -12.06
N LEU A 268 11.43 16.33 -12.15
CA LEU A 268 11.34 17.26 -13.28
C LEU A 268 12.57 18.17 -13.36
N GLY A 269 13.10 18.64 -12.23
CA GLY A 269 14.33 19.44 -12.20
C GLY A 269 15.54 18.69 -12.75
N ILE A 270 15.66 17.39 -12.45
CA ILE A 270 16.72 16.54 -13.00
C ILE A 270 16.49 16.28 -14.51
N TYR A 271 15.23 16.06 -14.93
CA TYR A 271 14.91 15.63 -16.30
C TYR A 271 14.85 16.77 -17.32
N LEU A 272 14.22 17.90 -16.99
CA LEU A 272 13.98 19.00 -17.94
C LEU A 272 15.12 20.02 -18.01
N ALA A 273 15.94 20.11 -16.97
CA ALA A 273 16.98 21.14 -16.85
C ALA A 273 18.38 20.56 -16.56
N PRO A 274 18.88 19.61 -17.36
CA PRO A 274 20.20 19.02 -17.14
C PRO A 274 21.34 20.02 -17.35
N ASP A 275 21.18 20.96 -18.29
CA ASP A 275 22.24 21.91 -18.69
C ASP A 275 22.24 23.21 -17.86
N MET A 276 21.29 23.37 -16.95
CA MET A 276 21.21 24.57 -16.10
C MET A 276 22.17 24.45 -14.92
N SER A 277 22.76 25.57 -14.50
CA SER A 277 23.54 25.60 -13.25
C SER A 277 22.70 25.14 -12.06
N ASP A 278 23.33 24.51 -11.06
CA ASP A 278 22.65 23.98 -9.88
C ASP A 278 21.76 25.00 -9.16
N MET A 279 22.20 26.26 -9.04
CA MET A 279 21.41 27.33 -8.41
C MET A 279 20.08 27.58 -9.13
N HIS A 280 20.12 27.77 -10.45
CA HIS A 280 18.92 27.99 -11.25
C HIS A 280 17.98 26.78 -11.22
N ARG A 281 18.51 25.55 -11.20
CA ARG A 281 17.71 24.32 -11.06
C ARG A 281 17.01 24.27 -9.70
N CYS A 282 17.71 24.57 -8.60
CA CYS A 282 17.11 24.64 -7.26
C CYS A 282 16.02 25.71 -7.17
N CYS A 283 16.23 26.90 -7.75
CA CYS A 283 15.21 27.93 -7.81
C CYS A 283 13.97 27.45 -8.60
N LEU A 284 14.16 26.82 -9.76
CA LEU A 284 13.07 26.28 -10.56
C LEU A 284 12.25 25.24 -9.79
N ILE A 285 12.92 24.30 -9.12
CA ILE A 285 12.26 23.29 -8.27
C ILE A 285 11.44 23.97 -7.17
N PHE A 286 12.03 24.91 -6.44
CA PHE A 286 11.37 25.63 -5.34
C PHE A 286 10.13 26.41 -5.81
N PHE A 287 10.23 27.16 -6.91
CA PHE A 287 9.09 27.92 -7.42
C PHE A 287 7.98 27.02 -7.96
N LEU A 288 8.32 25.98 -8.72
CA LEU A 288 7.33 25.02 -9.21
C LEU A 288 6.61 24.32 -8.06
N GLU A 289 7.36 23.91 -7.04
CA GLU A 289 6.81 23.31 -5.83
C GLU A 289 5.78 24.24 -5.15
N HIS A 290 6.15 25.49 -4.88
CA HIS A 290 5.27 26.46 -4.22
C HIS A 290 4.03 26.77 -5.05
N ILE A 291 4.15 26.86 -6.38
CA ILE A 291 3.01 27.07 -7.28
C ILE A 291 2.04 25.89 -7.21
N ILE A 292 2.54 24.65 -7.29
CA ILE A 292 1.68 23.45 -7.25
C ILE A 292 1.03 23.29 -5.88
N LEU A 293 1.76 23.52 -4.78
CA LEU A 293 1.20 23.49 -3.44
C LEU A 293 0.15 24.58 -3.23
N LEU A 294 0.38 25.79 -3.75
CA LEU A 294 -0.61 26.87 -3.71
C LEU A 294 -1.89 26.47 -4.46
N VAL A 295 -1.77 25.92 -5.68
CA VAL A 295 -2.92 25.42 -6.44
C VAL A 295 -3.67 24.35 -5.65
N LYS A 296 -2.96 23.40 -5.03
CA LYS A 296 -3.57 22.36 -4.19
C LYS A 296 -4.38 22.95 -3.05
N VAL A 297 -3.82 23.91 -2.30
CA VAL A 297 -4.52 24.59 -1.19
C VAL A 297 -5.71 25.40 -1.69
N CYS A 298 -5.58 26.09 -2.82
CA CYS A 298 -6.69 26.84 -3.42
C CYS A 298 -7.85 25.92 -3.85
N VAL A 299 -7.55 24.75 -4.42
CA VAL A 299 -8.56 23.76 -4.81
C VAL A 299 -9.27 23.22 -3.56
N ASP A 300 -8.50 22.85 -2.52
CA ASP A 300 -9.02 22.36 -1.25
C ASP A 300 -9.94 23.41 -0.59
N TRP A 301 -9.52 24.68 -0.56
CA TRP A 301 -10.31 25.78 -0.03
C TRP A 301 -11.58 26.07 -0.84
N SER A 302 -11.54 25.88 -2.16
CA SER A 302 -12.68 26.14 -3.04
C SER A 302 -13.81 25.10 -2.93
N ASN A 303 -13.48 23.88 -2.48
CA ASN A 303 -14.41 22.77 -2.47
C ASN A 303 -14.90 22.49 -1.05
N PRO A 304 -16.19 22.70 -0.72
CA PRO A 304 -16.68 22.45 0.63
C PRO A 304 -16.63 20.96 0.98
N ASP A 305 -16.16 20.63 2.19
CA ASP A 305 -16.02 19.25 2.67
C ASP A 305 -17.35 18.46 2.64
N VAL A 306 -18.46 19.15 2.91
CA VAL A 306 -19.80 18.54 2.93
C VAL A 306 -20.60 19.02 1.72
N PRO A 307 -21.06 18.10 0.87
CA PRO A 307 -21.96 18.45 -0.22
C PRO A 307 -23.25 19.10 0.28
N LYS A 308 -23.76 20.08 -0.47
CA LYS A 308 -24.98 20.83 -0.10
C LYS A 308 -26.18 19.93 0.19
N TRP A 309 -26.34 18.82 -0.56
CA TRP A 309 -27.45 17.89 -0.38
C TRP A 309 -27.37 17.12 0.95
N THR A 310 -26.17 16.77 1.40
CA THR A 310 -25.94 16.09 2.69
C THR A 310 -26.22 17.05 3.85
N ALA A 311 -25.72 18.29 3.76
CA ALA A 311 -25.99 19.33 4.76
C ALA A 311 -27.50 19.62 4.91
N LEU A 312 -28.25 19.60 3.80
CA LEU A 312 -29.71 19.75 3.82
C LEU A 312 -30.41 18.54 4.47
N ASP A 313 -29.95 17.32 4.22
CA ASP A 313 -30.52 16.11 4.85
C ASP A 313 -30.23 16.07 6.36
N GLU A 314 -29.02 16.41 6.79
CA GLU A 314 -28.67 16.54 8.22
C GLU A 314 -29.54 17.58 8.92
N ARG A 315 -29.72 18.76 8.28
CA ARG A 315 -30.61 19.79 8.79
C ARG A 315 -32.05 19.29 8.90
N ARG A 316 -32.55 18.53 7.91
CA ARG A 316 -33.90 17.94 7.95
C ARG A 316 -34.03 16.92 9.08
N ARG A 317 -33.04 16.05 9.29
CA ARG A 317 -33.02 15.08 10.40
C ARG A 317 -33.03 15.76 11.76
N PHE A 318 -32.25 16.83 11.91
CA PHE A 318 -32.23 17.65 13.13
C PHE A 318 -33.61 18.23 13.43
N LEU A 319 -34.23 18.89 12.44
CA LEU A 319 -35.58 19.46 12.59
C LEU A 319 -36.64 18.40 12.92
N ASN A 320 -36.58 17.24 12.28
CA ASN A 320 -37.49 16.12 12.56
C ASN A 320 -37.32 15.60 14.01
N THR A 321 -36.08 15.56 14.50
CA THR A 321 -35.79 15.13 15.88
C THR A 321 -36.31 16.16 16.88
N GLN A 322 -36.09 17.44 16.61
CA GLN A 322 -36.62 18.54 17.42
C GLN A 322 -38.16 18.52 17.46
N ALA A 323 -38.82 18.33 16.31
CA ALA A 323 -40.27 18.22 16.21
C ALA A 323 -40.82 17.04 17.04
N LYS A 324 -40.16 15.88 17.00
CA LYS A 324 -40.53 14.73 17.85
C LYS A 324 -40.39 15.05 19.35
N HIS A 325 -39.33 15.76 19.74
CA HIS A 325 -39.14 16.16 21.14
C HIS A 325 -40.19 17.18 21.61
N THR A 326 -40.57 18.14 20.77
CA THR A 326 -41.63 19.10 21.11
C THR A 326 -43.00 18.44 21.19
N LEU A 327 -43.32 17.52 20.28
CA LEU A 327 -44.57 16.74 20.34
C LEU A 327 -44.64 15.88 21.61
N LYS A 328 -43.54 15.22 21.99
CA LYS A 328 -43.46 14.44 23.25
C LYS A 328 -43.59 15.29 24.52
N LYS A 329 -43.26 16.59 24.47
CA LYS A 329 -43.44 17.51 25.60
C LYS A 329 -44.86 18.07 25.68
N ALA A 330 -45.58 18.09 24.56
CA ALA A 330 -46.94 18.61 24.47
C ALA A 330 -48.02 17.55 24.74
N ALA A 331 -47.68 16.26 24.63
CA ALA A 331 -48.49 15.11 25.03
C ALA A 331 -48.22 14.71 26.49
#